data_AF-A0AAV8Z8X0-F1
#
_entry.id   AF-A0AAV8Z8X0-F1
#
_cell.length_a   1.000
_cell.length_b   1.000
_cell.length_c   1.000
_cell.angle_alpha   90.00
_cell.angle_beta   90.00
_cell.angle_gamma   90.00
#
_symmetry.space_group_name_H-M   'P 1'
#
loop_
_entity.id
_entity.type
_entity.pdbx_description
1 polymer ?
#
loop_
_entity_poly.entity_id
_entity_poly.type
_entity_poly.pdbx_seq_one_letter_code
_entity_poly.pdbx_strand_id
1 'polypeptide(L)'
;MKECAAKKASVNENFVIYFVKLLLLDPNWGITSDFVSSRDNVDSFINQVIAEMEAQQFPKIITLQMQFYFTCNMELMTTAVKRNRKDIFDHLVRLQNDIVKTEEVGPEEITKYTRKIICYITLLSGLGNPTMNTVFTEALKAFNSVMDETELMEFVQSTKGDKEEQLQQLVKVVTGIRLFNKDCQKGGEGIEDKSGKFAIMHGKLYLTIQRSRIGTGVLLRIHESMRVDRHGQWLTNARARNTSILPYLLRNALKFFTQELQDTLLTIMEKVNLLTTIVDKCYVVQQTEEGLKMVCTLTPEFAEVYMENVKDLLILYRQFELFVRKILEDMEKMSDHLKLVFCRFDDALRKIHLTVYMRIAIPANIIFPLFEALSHVWTEMQDQVLLLAKNSQILANLHSFSKYTYYNRELFESIVQDDCAYTDAERLEETANLIIESDNNEVEIYSVDDFPDIDKIQLEYLGFCCWKMIETEGGLVPGNPSMGVARYDDKNYVFSTPEACVQFSKNPKE
;
A
#
# COMPACT_ATOMS: atom_id res chain seq x y z
N MET A 1 10.79 28.24 1.60
CA MET A 1 11.45 27.72 0.38
C MET A 1 12.71 28.47 -0.02
N LYS A 2 12.65 29.77 -0.38
CA LYS A 2 13.85 30.55 -0.78
C LYS A 2 14.95 30.54 0.29
N GLU A 3 14.57 30.66 1.56
CA GLU A 3 15.51 30.70 2.68
C GLU A 3 16.13 29.33 2.98
N CYS A 4 15.35 28.24 2.95
CA CYS A 4 15.87 26.87 3.06
C CYS A 4 16.88 26.54 1.95
N ALA A 5 16.60 27.00 0.72
CA ALA A 5 17.50 26.81 -0.43
C ALA A 5 18.82 27.58 -0.26
N ALA A 6 18.77 28.81 0.28
CA ALA A 6 19.97 29.59 0.61
C ALA A 6 20.86 28.88 1.65
N LYS A 7 20.27 28.05 2.50
CA LYS A 7 20.95 27.26 3.53
C LYS A 7 21.23 25.79 3.15
N LYS A 8 21.05 25.42 1.87
CA LYS A 8 21.25 24.05 1.33
C LYS A 8 20.37 22.96 1.97
N ALA A 9 19.29 23.32 2.65
CA ALA A 9 18.29 22.35 3.10
C ALA A 9 17.40 21.96 1.92
N SER A 10 17.45 20.70 1.48
CA SER A 10 16.53 20.14 0.50
C SER A 10 15.22 19.81 1.21
N VAL A 11 14.16 20.58 0.96
CA VAL A 11 12.86 20.41 1.62
C VAL A 11 11.76 20.27 0.58
N ASN A 12 10.80 19.38 0.81
CA ASN A 12 9.62 19.23 -0.04
C ASN A 12 8.63 20.38 0.25
N GLU A 13 8.27 21.16 -0.76
CA GLU A 13 7.37 22.32 -0.61
C GLU A 13 6.00 21.94 -0.02
N ASN A 14 5.41 20.83 -0.47
CA ASN A 14 4.12 20.38 0.04
C ASN A 14 4.21 19.93 1.50
N PHE A 15 5.35 19.38 1.92
CA PHE A 15 5.60 19.07 3.32
C PHE A 15 5.69 20.35 4.17
N VAL A 16 6.35 21.41 3.67
CA VAL A 16 6.39 22.70 4.39
C VAL A 16 4.99 23.27 4.55
N ILE A 17 4.16 23.22 3.51
CA ILE A 17 2.75 23.68 3.59
C ILE A 17 1.99 22.87 4.64
N TYR A 18 2.16 21.54 4.66
CA TYR A 18 1.57 20.67 5.66
C TYR A 18 2.03 21.03 7.08
N PHE A 19 3.34 21.19 7.29
CA PHE A 19 3.92 21.54 8.57
C PHE A 19 3.43 22.90 9.08
N VAL A 20 3.42 23.93 8.22
CA VAL A 20 2.88 25.24 8.56
C VAL A 20 1.42 25.13 9.00
N LYS A 21 0.59 24.36 8.28
CA LYS A 21 -0.81 24.15 8.68
C LYS A 21 -0.95 23.53 10.08
N LEU A 22 -0.04 22.63 10.48
CA LEU A 22 -0.04 22.08 11.83
C LEU A 22 0.35 23.13 12.87
N LEU A 23 1.40 23.92 12.62
CA LEU A 23 1.79 25.00 13.53
C LEU A 23 0.70 26.07 13.66
N LEU A 24 -0.12 26.28 12.63
CA LEU A 24 -1.26 27.20 12.70
C LEU A 24 -2.37 26.71 13.67
N LEU A 25 -2.38 25.43 14.02
CA LEU A 25 -3.33 24.87 15.00
C LEU A 25 -2.80 24.92 16.43
N ASP A 26 -1.50 25.17 16.61
CA ASP A 26 -0.88 25.19 17.92
C ASP A 26 -1.19 26.51 18.64
N PRO A 27 -1.95 26.47 19.76
CA PRO A 27 -2.36 27.66 20.48
C PRO A 27 -1.17 28.46 21.06
N ASN A 28 0.00 27.83 21.22
CA ASN A 28 1.21 28.49 21.74
C ASN A 28 1.72 29.61 20.81
N TRP A 29 1.38 29.57 19.52
CA TRP A 29 1.72 30.64 18.57
C TRP A 29 0.81 31.86 18.69
N GLY A 30 -0.33 31.76 19.40
CA GLY A 30 -1.23 32.88 19.62
C GLY A 30 -1.72 33.53 18.32
N ILE A 31 -1.96 32.73 17.28
CA ILE A 31 -2.31 33.20 15.94
C ILE A 31 -3.73 33.78 15.96
N THR A 32 -3.79 35.08 16.23
CA THR A 32 -5.01 35.91 16.21
C THR A 32 -5.14 36.61 14.85
N SER A 33 -6.26 37.31 14.62
CA SER A 33 -6.49 38.09 13.38
C SER A 33 -5.36 39.07 13.05
N ASP A 34 -4.63 39.52 14.06
CA ASP A 34 -3.59 40.54 13.95
C ASP A 34 -2.18 39.95 13.79
N PHE A 35 -2.03 38.62 13.89
CA PHE A 35 -0.75 37.92 13.78
C PHE A 35 -0.05 38.20 12.45
N VAL A 36 -0.81 38.17 11.34
CA VAL A 36 -0.29 38.42 9.99
C VAL A 36 0.03 39.90 9.76
N SER A 37 -0.50 40.80 10.59
CA SER A 37 -0.27 42.24 10.49
C SER A 37 1.05 42.68 11.15
N SER A 38 1.62 41.87 12.05
CA SER A 38 2.92 42.11 12.68
C SER A 38 4.03 41.44 11.87
N ARG A 39 4.90 42.25 11.27
CA ARG A 39 6.07 41.75 10.53
C ARG A 39 7.02 40.94 11.42
N ASP A 40 7.24 41.37 12.64
CA ASP A 40 8.15 40.69 13.58
C ASP A 40 7.62 39.30 13.98
N ASN A 41 6.30 39.16 14.14
CA ASN A 41 5.67 37.88 14.45
C ASN A 41 5.82 36.90 13.28
N VAL A 42 5.58 37.38 12.05
CA VAL A 42 5.74 36.58 10.84
C VAL A 42 7.20 36.18 10.63
N ASP A 43 8.15 37.10 10.84
CA ASP A 43 9.58 36.81 10.71
C ASP A 43 10.05 35.80 11.79
N SER A 44 9.57 35.91 13.03
CA SER A 44 9.87 34.93 14.09
C SER A 44 9.32 33.54 13.75
N PHE A 45 8.07 33.46 13.29
CA PHE A 45 7.44 32.21 12.85
C PHE A 45 8.21 31.55 11.69
N ILE A 46 8.58 32.32 10.67
CA ILE A 46 9.36 31.82 9.53
C ILE A 46 10.72 31.28 9.98
N ASN A 47 11.41 32.00 10.87
CA ASN A 47 12.70 31.55 11.40
C ASN A 47 12.58 30.23 12.16
N GLN A 48 11.53 30.04 12.96
CA GLN A 48 11.27 28.78 13.65
C GLN A 48 10.97 27.65 12.67
N VAL A 49 10.13 27.88 11.67
CA VAL A 49 9.87 26.89 10.62
C VAL A 49 11.16 26.48 9.92
N ILE A 50 12.05 27.43 9.63
CA ILE A 50 13.33 27.14 8.98
C ILE A 50 14.24 26.32 9.90
N ALA A 51 14.33 26.67 11.19
CA ALA A 51 15.11 25.91 12.16
C ALA A 51 14.63 24.45 12.24
N GLU A 52 13.30 24.24 12.30
CA GLU A 52 12.70 22.89 12.31
C GLU A 52 12.93 22.13 10.98
N MET A 53 12.92 22.82 9.83
CA MET A 53 13.21 22.20 8.53
C MET A 53 14.70 21.90 8.31
N GLU A 54 15.61 22.54 9.05
CA GLU A 54 17.04 22.19 9.12
C GLU A 54 17.27 20.98 10.03
N ALA A 55 16.45 20.86 11.06
CA ALA A 55 16.38 19.78 12.04
C ALA A 55 15.76 18.46 11.49
N GLN A 56 16.07 18.07 10.25
CA GLN A 56 15.45 16.90 9.60
C GLN A 56 15.73 15.54 10.25
N GLN A 57 16.68 15.49 11.19
CA GLN A 57 17.06 14.26 11.90
C GLN A 57 16.31 14.09 13.22
N PHE A 58 15.60 15.12 13.70
CA PHE A 58 14.88 15.03 14.96
C PHE A 58 13.64 14.13 14.79
N PRO A 59 13.36 13.22 15.74
CA PRO A 59 12.29 12.25 15.56
C PRO A 59 10.91 12.89 15.43
N LYS A 60 10.64 14.05 16.05
CA LYS A 60 9.42 14.84 15.84
C LYS A 60 9.20 15.25 14.37
N ILE A 61 10.26 15.69 13.67
CA ILE A 61 10.17 16.09 12.26
C ILE A 61 10.03 14.85 11.37
N ILE A 62 10.76 13.79 11.68
CA ILE A 62 10.66 12.51 10.95
C ILE A 62 9.26 11.92 11.08
N THR A 63 8.64 12.00 12.26
CA THR A 63 7.25 11.58 12.49
C THR A 63 6.31 12.31 11.55
N LEU A 64 6.37 13.64 11.52
CA LEU A 64 5.52 14.45 10.63
C LEU A 64 5.79 14.16 9.14
N GLN A 65 7.05 13.92 8.76
CA GLN A 65 7.41 13.51 7.41
C GLN A 65 6.81 12.15 7.05
N MET A 66 6.89 11.16 7.95
CA MET A 66 6.29 9.84 7.77
C MET A 66 4.78 9.94 7.64
N GLN A 67 4.12 10.74 8.49
CA GLN A 67 2.68 10.97 8.43
C GLN A 67 2.25 11.62 7.11
N PHE A 68 2.93 12.69 6.70
CA PHE A 68 2.66 13.36 5.43
C PHE A 68 2.86 12.40 4.26
N TYR A 69 4.00 11.71 4.23
CA TYR A 69 4.34 10.74 3.19
C TYR A 69 3.29 9.63 3.09
N PHE A 70 2.93 9.02 4.22
CA PHE A 70 1.98 7.91 4.25
C PHE A 70 0.59 8.37 3.78
N THR A 71 0.10 9.49 4.32
CA THR A 71 -1.22 10.06 3.95
C THR A 71 -1.29 10.34 2.44
N CYS A 72 -0.30 11.03 1.88
CA CYS A 72 -0.26 11.31 0.45
C CYS A 72 -0.21 10.02 -0.39
N ASN A 73 0.61 9.04 -0.02
CA ASN A 73 0.72 7.82 -0.80
C ASN A 73 -0.55 6.96 -0.72
N MET A 74 -1.21 6.89 0.44
CA MET A 74 -2.49 6.17 0.58
C MET A 74 -3.61 6.81 -0.24
N GLU A 75 -3.66 8.14 -0.32
CA GLU A 75 -4.60 8.82 -1.23
C GLU A 75 -4.27 8.50 -2.69
N LEU A 76 -2.99 8.53 -3.08
CA LEU A 76 -2.55 8.20 -4.44
C LEU A 76 -2.80 6.73 -4.81
N MET A 77 -2.86 5.81 -3.83
CA MET A 77 -3.17 4.40 -4.04
C MET A 77 -4.57 4.18 -4.60
N THR A 78 -5.56 4.94 -4.14
CA THR A 78 -6.97 4.84 -4.62
C THR A 78 -7.14 5.08 -6.13
N THR A 79 -6.22 5.84 -6.71
CA THR A 79 -6.22 6.23 -8.13
C THR A 79 -5.05 5.63 -8.92
N ALA A 80 -4.22 4.81 -8.27
CA ALA A 80 -2.98 4.27 -8.83
C ALA A 80 -3.20 3.50 -10.14
N VAL A 81 -4.19 2.60 -10.16
CA VAL A 81 -4.52 1.77 -11.31
C VAL A 81 -4.97 2.63 -12.49
N LYS A 82 -5.88 3.59 -12.23
CA LYS A 82 -6.39 4.50 -13.26
C LYS A 82 -5.28 5.35 -13.87
N ARG A 83 -4.39 5.91 -13.04
CA ARG A 83 -3.23 6.68 -13.50
C ARG A 83 -2.29 5.82 -14.34
N ASN A 84 -1.91 4.64 -13.86
CA ASN A 84 -1.00 3.75 -14.59
C ASN A 84 -1.55 3.36 -15.97
N ARG A 85 -2.85 3.03 -16.07
CA ARG A 85 -3.48 2.73 -17.36
C ARG A 85 -3.49 3.94 -18.30
N LYS A 86 -3.77 5.13 -17.76
CA LYS A 86 -3.68 6.38 -18.52
C LYS A 86 -2.26 6.65 -19.00
N ASP A 87 -1.25 6.47 -18.14
CA ASP A 87 0.14 6.68 -18.49
C ASP A 87 0.56 5.74 -19.63
N ILE A 88 0.25 4.44 -19.54
CA ILE A 88 0.52 3.47 -20.62
C ILE A 88 -0.15 3.93 -21.94
N PHE A 89 -1.40 4.36 -21.87
CA PHE A 89 -2.13 4.86 -23.03
C PHE A 89 -1.49 6.13 -23.62
N ASP A 90 -1.12 7.11 -22.79
CA ASP A 90 -0.51 8.37 -23.20
C ASP A 90 0.85 8.12 -23.90
N HIS A 91 1.61 7.11 -23.47
CA HIS A 91 2.86 6.71 -24.15
C HIS A 91 2.59 6.08 -25.53
N LEU A 92 1.44 5.45 -25.72
CA LEU A 92 1.05 4.77 -26.96
C LEU A 92 0.18 5.64 -27.87
N VAL A 93 -0.24 6.84 -27.43
CA VAL A 93 -1.18 7.70 -28.15
C VAL A 93 -0.68 8.09 -29.55
N ARG A 94 0.63 8.26 -29.72
CA ARG A 94 1.22 8.55 -31.05
C ARG A 94 1.08 7.36 -31.99
N LEU A 95 1.40 6.15 -31.51
CA LEU A 95 1.27 4.93 -32.28
C LEU A 95 -0.20 4.63 -32.61
N GLN A 96 -1.11 4.86 -31.66
CA GLN A 96 -2.54 4.73 -31.89
C GLN A 96 -3.02 5.69 -32.98
N ASN A 97 -2.66 6.98 -32.87
CA ASN A 97 -3.02 7.98 -33.87
C ASN A 97 -2.47 7.63 -35.25
N ASP A 98 -1.25 7.11 -35.33
CA ASP A 98 -0.66 6.67 -36.60
C ASP A 98 -1.44 5.51 -37.24
N ILE A 99 -1.97 4.59 -36.44
CA ILE A 99 -2.81 3.49 -36.91
C ILE A 99 -4.16 4.03 -37.39
N VAL A 100 -4.81 4.83 -36.54
CA VAL A 100 -6.19 5.30 -36.72
C VAL A 100 -6.32 6.33 -37.85
N LYS A 101 -5.30 7.18 -38.06
CA LYS A 101 -5.29 8.20 -39.13
C LYS A 101 -4.94 7.65 -40.52
N THR A 102 -4.53 6.39 -40.62
CA THR A 102 -4.22 5.79 -41.92
C THR A 102 -5.52 5.46 -42.63
N GLU A 103 -5.74 6.03 -43.81
CA GLU A 103 -6.99 5.90 -44.60
C GLU A 103 -6.82 4.97 -45.80
N GLU A 104 -5.59 4.82 -46.32
CA GLU A 104 -5.25 3.92 -47.41
C GLU A 104 -3.91 3.24 -47.13
N VAL A 105 -3.81 1.98 -47.52
CA VAL A 105 -2.58 1.19 -47.40
C VAL A 105 -2.37 0.44 -48.71
N GLY A 106 -1.24 0.70 -49.37
CA GLY A 106 -0.87 -0.03 -50.58
C GLY A 106 -0.48 -1.49 -50.29
N PRO A 107 -0.51 -2.38 -51.31
CA PRO A 107 -0.18 -3.80 -51.14
C PRO A 107 1.21 -4.06 -50.54
N GLU A 108 2.18 -3.19 -50.83
CA GLU A 108 3.55 -3.29 -50.31
C GLU A 108 3.68 -2.76 -48.86
N GLU A 109 2.73 -1.94 -48.39
CA GLU A 109 2.78 -1.29 -47.08
C GLU A 109 1.94 -2.00 -46.02
N ILE A 110 1.08 -2.94 -46.41
CA ILE A 110 0.19 -3.67 -45.51
C ILE A 110 0.94 -4.38 -44.39
N THR A 111 2.10 -4.99 -44.71
CA THR A 111 2.95 -5.66 -43.71
C THR A 111 3.47 -4.67 -42.65
N LYS A 112 3.81 -3.44 -43.07
CA LYS A 112 4.30 -2.38 -42.17
C LYS A 112 3.16 -1.86 -41.29
N TYR A 113 1.95 -1.74 -41.85
CA TYR A 113 0.76 -1.34 -41.12
C TYR A 113 0.36 -2.38 -40.06
N THR A 114 0.26 -3.66 -40.45
CA THR A 114 0.00 -4.77 -39.52
C THR A 114 1.04 -4.79 -38.40
N ARG A 115 2.33 -4.59 -38.72
CA ARG A 115 3.38 -4.50 -37.70
C ARG A 115 3.10 -3.41 -36.66
N LYS A 116 2.59 -2.22 -37.05
CA LYS A 116 2.21 -1.16 -36.09
C LYS A 116 1.09 -1.63 -35.16
N ILE A 117 0.05 -2.27 -35.70
CA ILE A 117 -1.08 -2.81 -34.92
C ILE A 117 -0.59 -3.86 -33.92
N ILE A 118 0.21 -4.82 -34.36
CA ILE A 118 0.76 -5.86 -33.47
C ILE A 118 1.62 -5.27 -32.37
N CYS A 119 2.47 -4.28 -32.69
CA CYS A 119 3.26 -3.56 -31.68
C CYS A 119 2.35 -2.86 -30.66
N TYR A 120 1.31 -2.16 -31.12
CA TYR A 120 0.36 -1.48 -30.24
C TYR A 120 -0.35 -2.47 -29.30
N ILE A 121 -0.90 -3.56 -29.85
CA ILE A 121 -1.59 -4.61 -29.09
C ILE A 121 -0.66 -5.22 -28.03
N THR A 122 0.55 -5.60 -28.44
CA THR A 122 1.53 -6.25 -27.55
C THR A 122 1.95 -5.36 -26.38
N LEU A 123 2.16 -4.07 -26.65
CA LEU A 123 2.55 -3.09 -25.63
C LEU A 123 1.39 -2.79 -24.68
N LEU A 124 0.18 -2.57 -25.19
CA LEU A 124 -0.98 -2.24 -24.37
C LEU A 124 -1.45 -3.43 -23.51
N SER A 125 -1.30 -4.66 -24.01
CA SER A 125 -1.63 -5.87 -23.25
C SER A 125 -0.58 -6.22 -22.17
N GLY A 126 0.62 -5.63 -22.25
CA GLY A 126 1.75 -5.99 -21.39
C GLY A 126 2.22 -7.44 -21.55
N LEU A 127 2.02 -8.05 -22.73
CA LEU A 127 2.38 -9.46 -22.98
C LEU A 127 3.74 -9.58 -23.69
N GLY A 128 4.75 -8.88 -23.17
CA GLY A 128 6.14 -8.94 -23.62
C GLY A 128 6.56 -7.82 -24.57
N ASN A 129 7.77 -7.95 -25.12
CA ASN A 129 8.39 -6.93 -25.97
C ASN A 129 8.21 -7.26 -27.46
N PRO A 130 7.53 -6.42 -28.26
CA PRO A 130 7.32 -6.68 -29.69
C PRO A 130 8.59 -6.58 -30.55
N THR A 131 9.72 -6.11 -30.02
CA THR A 131 11.01 -6.20 -30.74
C THR A 131 11.55 -7.64 -30.77
N MET A 132 11.04 -8.52 -29.90
CA MET A 132 11.40 -9.93 -29.90
C MET A 132 10.60 -10.66 -30.97
N ASN A 133 11.31 -11.30 -31.91
CA ASN A 133 10.68 -11.93 -33.07
C ASN A 133 9.66 -13.01 -32.70
N THR A 134 9.92 -13.77 -31.64
CA THR A 134 9.02 -14.81 -31.13
C THR A 134 7.72 -14.21 -30.57
N VAL A 135 7.82 -13.20 -29.70
CA VAL A 135 6.67 -12.46 -29.15
C VAL A 135 5.83 -11.85 -30.28
N PHE A 136 6.49 -11.16 -31.21
CA PHE A 136 5.83 -10.57 -32.38
C PHE A 136 5.12 -11.63 -33.23
N THR A 137 5.77 -12.76 -33.51
CA THR A 137 5.20 -13.85 -34.32
C THR A 137 3.99 -14.48 -33.63
N GLU A 138 4.02 -14.67 -32.31
CA GLU A 138 2.87 -15.17 -31.55
C GLU A 138 1.70 -14.19 -31.58
N ALA A 139 1.97 -12.89 -31.37
CA ALA A 139 0.95 -11.86 -31.41
C ALA A 139 0.34 -11.71 -32.82
N LEU A 140 1.17 -11.78 -33.87
CA LEU A 140 0.71 -11.80 -35.26
C LEU A 140 -0.17 -13.01 -35.56
N LYS A 141 0.19 -14.21 -35.08
CA LYS A 141 -0.66 -15.40 -35.26
C LYS A 141 -2.00 -15.27 -34.55
N ALA A 142 -2.01 -14.72 -33.35
CA ALA A 142 -3.24 -14.48 -32.60
C ALA A 142 -4.12 -13.42 -33.30
N PHE A 143 -3.52 -12.33 -33.79
CA PHE A 143 -4.21 -11.32 -34.59
C PHE A 143 -4.79 -11.88 -35.89
N ASN A 144 -4.03 -12.65 -36.65
CA ASN A 144 -4.50 -13.30 -37.89
C ASN A 144 -5.58 -14.38 -37.63
N SER A 145 -5.84 -14.76 -36.37
CA SER A 145 -6.96 -15.64 -36.01
C SER A 145 -8.26 -14.86 -35.76
N VAL A 146 -8.18 -13.53 -35.72
CA VAL A 146 -9.28 -12.60 -35.43
C VAL A 146 -9.61 -11.73 -36.63
N MET A 147 -8.59 -11.34 -37.40
CA MET A 147 -8.71 -10.42 -38.52
C MET A 147 -7.93 -10.97 -39.72
N ASP A 148 -8.62 -11.16 -40.85
CA ASP A 148 -8.00 -11.49 -42.12
C ASP A 148 -7.58 -10.25 -42.93
N GLU A 149 -6.98 -10.45 -44.11
CA GLU A 149 -6.49 -9.34 -44.96
C GLU A 149 -7.65 -8.49 -45.51
N THR A 150 -8.81 -9.08 -45.76
CA THR A 150 -10.00 -8.36 -46.25
C THR A 150 -10.58 -7.49 -45.14
N GLU A 151 -10.75 -8.06 -43.96
CA GLU A 151 -11.22 -7.37 -42.75
C GLU A 151 -10.24 -6.26 -42.32
N LEU A 152 -8.94 -6.46 -42.52
CA LEU A 152 -7.93 -5.42 -42.28
C LEU A 152 -8.10 -4.23 -43.23
N MET A 153 -8.45 -4.47 -44.51
CA MET A 153 -8.71 -3.38 -45.46
C MET A 153 -10.01 -2.65 -45.13
N GLU A 154 -11.04 -3.36 -44.65
CA GLU A 154 -12.26 -2.75 -44.10
C GLU A 154 -11.97 -1.90 -42.86
N PHE A 155 -11.12 -2.41 -41.94
CA PHE A 155 -10.64 -1.65 -40.79
C PHE A 155 -9.96 -0.35 -41.22
N VAL A 156 -9.07 -0.39 -42.23
CA VAL A 156 -8.39 0.80 -42.78
C VAL A 156 -9.37 1.82 -43.37
N GLN A 157 -10.48 1.38 -43.97
CA GLN A 157 -11.47 2.28 -44.56
C GLN A 157 -12.51 2.81 -43.56
N SER A 158 -12.60 2.22 -42.36
CA SER A 158 -13.56 2.64 -41.34
C SER A 158 -13.26 4.02 -40.74
N THR A 159 -14.26 4.60 -40.07
CA THR A 159 -14.09 5.93 -39.47
C THR A 159 -13.07 5.92 -38.33
N LYS A 160 -12.51 7.08 -38.02
CA LYS A 160 -11.58 7.22 -36.89
C LYS A 160 -12.15 6.65 -35.57
N GLY A 161 -13.43 6.92 -35.28
CA GLY A 161 -14.08 6.41 -34.07
C GLY A 161 -14.20 4.88 -34.07
N ASP A 162 -14.61 4.31 -35.19
CA ASP A 162 -14.75 2.85 -35.33
C ASP A 162 -13.39 2.15 -35.21
N LYS A 163 -12.32 2.70 -35.81
CA LYS A 163 -10.96 2.17 -35.64
C LYS A 163 -10.51 2.16 -34.19
N GLU A 164 -10.81 3.21 -33.43
CA GLU A 164 -10.46 3.28 -32.01
C GLU A 164 -11.17 2.18 -31.21
N GLU A 165 -12.46 1.95 -31.45
CA GLU A 165 -13.23 0.91 -30.79
C GLU A 165 -12.77 -0.50 -31.19
N GLN A 166 -12.62 -0.76 -32.50
CA GLN A 166 -12.14 -2.04 -33.03
C GLN A 166 -10.74 -2.36 -32.52
N LEU A 167 -9.84 -1.37 -32.46
CA LEU A 167 -8.49 -1.56 -31.92
C LEU A 167 -8.52 -1.92 -30.42
N GLN A 168 -9.43 -1.36 -29.63
CA GLN A 168 -9.61 -1.75 -28.23
C GLN A 168 -10.14 -3.19 -28.10
N GLN A 169 -11.08 -3.60 -28.96
CA GLN A 169 -11.57 -4.99 -29.00
C GLN A 169 -10.45 -5.96 -29.39
N LEU A 170 -9.69 -5.64 -30.45
CA LEU A 170 -8.54 -6.43 -30.89
C LEU A 170 -7.53 -6.64 -29.77
N VAL A 171 -7.23 -5.60 -28.97
CA VAL A 171 -6.34 -5.73 -27.81
C VAL A 171 -6.87 -6.81 -26.85
N LYS A 172 -8.14 -6.77 -26.47
CA LYS A 172 -8.73 -7.73 -25.53
C LYS A 172 -8.75 -9.15 -26.09
N VAL A 173 -9.23 -9.33 -27.32
CA VAL A 173 -9.38 -10.66 -27.93
C VAL A 173 -8.00 -11.29 -28.18
N VAL A 174 -7.06 -10.55 -28.77
CA VAL A 174 -5.70 -11.05 -29.03
C VAL A 174 -4.98 -11.38 -27.72
N THR A 175 -5.15 -10.57 -26.66
CA THR A 175 -4.64 -10.86 -25.32
C THR A 175 -5.18 -12.19 -24.80
N GLY A 176 -6.50 -12.40 -24.84
CA GLY A 176 -7.12 -13.65 -24.43
C GLY A 176 -6.63 -14.86 -25.21
N ILE A 177 -6.48 -14.75 -26.54
CA ILE A 177 -5.95 -15.83 -27.39
C ILE A 177 -4.52 -16.18 -26.98
N ARG A 178 -3.66 -15.17 -26.77
CA ARG A 178 -2.27 -15.41 -26.36
C ARG A 178 -2.18 -16.09 -24.99
N LEU A 179 -3.00 -15.67 -24.04
CA LEU A 179 -3.08 -16.30 -22.71
C LEU A 179 -3.56 -17.75 -22.78
N PHE A 180 -4.58 -18.03 -23.60
CA PHE A 180 -5.07 -19.39 -23.81
C PHE A 180 -4.05 -20.28 -24.54
N ASN A 181 -3.33 -19.73 -25.53
CA ASN A 181 -2.26 -20.45 -26.21
C ASN A 181 -1.10 -20.80 -25.28
N LYS A 182 -0.79 -19.91 -24.31
CA LYS A 182 0.15 -20.20 -23.24
C LYS A 182 -0.34 -21.34 -22.34
N ASP A 183 -1.59 -21.32 -21.91
CA ASP A 183 -2.19 -22.40 -21.11
C ASP A 183 -2.16 -23.76 -21.85
N CYS A 184 -2.38 -23.73 -23.17
CA CYS A 184 -2.24 -24.90 -24.04
C CYS A 184 -0.79 -25.35 -24.31
N GLN A 185 0.22 -24.66 -23.78
CA GLN A 185 1.65 -24.90 -24.06
C GLN A 185 2.02 -24.78 -25.56
N LYS A 186 1.30 -23.91 -26.29
CA LYS A 186 1.49 -23.66 -27.73
C LYS A 186 2.10 -22.28 -28.02
N GLY A 187 2.52 -21.57 -26.98
CA GLY A 187 3.11 -20.24 -27.03
C GLY A 187 3.29 -19.69 -25.62
N GLY A 188 3.34 -18.37 -25.48
CA GLY A 188 3.50 -17.69 -24.20
C GLY A 188 4.85 -17.02 -24.01
N GLU A 189 5.63 -16.89 -25.08
CA GLU A 189 6.89 -16.18 -25.05
C GLU A 189 6.68 -14.70 -24.68
N GLY A 190 7.53 -14.20 -23.78
CA GLY A 190 7.39 -12.84 -23.24
C GLY A 190 6.24 -12.63 -22.24
N ILE A 191 5.39 -13.64 -22.01
CA ILE A 191 4.46 -13.64 -20.88
C ILE A 191 5.24 -14.24 -19.71
N GLU A 192 5.90 -13.40 -18.91
CA GLU A 192 6.93 -13.80 -17.94
C GLU A 192 6.61 -15.09 -17.15
N ASP A 193 7.47 -16.09 -17.32
CA ASP A 193 7.45 -17.37 -16.59
C ASP A 193 8.64 -17.55 -15.63
N LYS A 194 9.64 -16.66 -15.65
CA LYS A 194 10.87 -16.83 -14.87
C LYS A 194 11.34 -15.49 -14.32
N SER A 195 11.64 -15.49 -13.00
CA SER A 195 12.32 -14.45 -12.21
C SER A 195 11.47 -13.39 -11.45
N GLY A 196 10.29 -13.76 -10.96
CA GLY A 196 9.50 -12.92 -10.04
C GLY A 196 10.04 -12.77 -8.60
N LYS A 197 11.20 -13.35 -8.25
CA LYS A 197 11.78 -13.20 -6.89
C LYS A 197 12.47 -11.85 -6.64
N PHE A 198 12.94 -11.14 -7.67
CA PHE A 198 13.67 -9.87 -7.52
C PHE A 198 12.96 -8.67 -8.17
N ALA A 199 12.12 -8.89 -9.18
CA ALA A 199 11.47 -7.80 -9.93
C ALA A 199 10.25 -7.20 -9.22
N ILE A 200 9.54 -7.99 -8.40
CA ILE A 200 8.33 -7.56 -7.68
C ILE A 200 8.69 -6.74 -6.42
N MET A 201 9.78 -7.06 -5.72
CA MET A 201 10.21 -6.35 -4.49
C MET A 201 10.80 -4.95 -4.73
N HIS A 202 11.08 -4.55 -5.96
CA HIS A 202 11.74 -3.26 -6.24
C HIS A 202 11.00 -2.36 -7.23
N GLY A 203 9.72 -2.63 -7.54
CA GLY A 203 8.97 -1.82 -8.52
C GLY A 203 9.61 -1.78 -9.92
N LYS A 204 10.53 -2.71 -10.21
CA LYS A 204 11.39 -2.72 -11.41
C LYS A 204 10.85 -3.58 -12.56
N LEU A 205 9.62 -4.10 -12.44
CA LEU A 205 8.99 -4.85 -13.53
C LEU A 205 8.84 -3.99 -14.80
N TYR A 206 8.70 -2.66 -14.66
CA TYR A 206 8.53 -1.79 -15.81
C TYR A 206 9.84 -1.43 -16.54
N LEU A 207 11.01 -1.59 -15.91
CA LEU A 207 12.30 -1.10 -16.47
C LEU A 207 13.28 -2.20 -16.87
N THR A 208 13.03 -3.47 -16.52
CA THR A 208 14.03 -4.55 -16.72
C THR A 208 13.85 -5.32 -18.05
N ILE A 209 12.88 -4.93 -18.89
CA ILE A 209 12.52 -5.58 -20.18
C ILE A 209 13.65 -5.56 -21.25
N GLN A 210 14.84 -5.01 -20.97
CA GLN A 210 15.88 -4.78 -21.98
C GLN A 210 17.06 -5.76 -22.07
N ARG A 211 17.14 -6.89 -21.35
CA ARG A 211 18.33 -7.77 -21.51
C ARG A 211 18.07 -9.29 -21.60
N SER A 212 18.38 -9.80 -22.80
CA SER A 212 18.95 -11.13 -23.14
C SER A 212 18.03 -12.36 -23.07
N ARG A 213 18.23 -13.46 -23.83
CA ARG A 213 18.67 -13.76 -25.21
C ARG A 213 18.46 -15.30 -25.38
N ILE A 214 18.13 -15.74 -26.60
CA ILE A 214 18.32 -17.09 -27.20
C ILE A 214 17.29 -18.21 -26.90
N GLY A 215 16.75 -18.77 -27.99
CA GLY A 215 16.23 -20.15 -28.08
C GLY A 215 15.08 -20.32 -29.09
N THR A 216 15.36 -20.82 -30.29
CA THR A 216 14.45 -20.92 -31.46
C THR A 216 13.67 -22.23 -31.61
N GLY A 217 12.43 -22.14 -32.12
CA GLY A 217 11.71 -23.17 -32.93
C GLY A 217 10.44 -23.77 -32.28
N VAL A 218 9.34 -24.18 -32.95
CA VAL A 218 8.73 -24.00 -34.28
C VAL A 218 7.33 -24.72 -34.24
N LEU A 219 6.39 -24.29 -35.10
CA LEU A 219 5.14 -24.92 -35.61
C LEU A 219 3.95 -25.31 -34.68
N LEU A 220 2.79 -24.72 -35.00
CA LEU A 220 1.44 -25.15 -34.61
C LEU A 220 0.92 -26.21 -35.59
N ARG A 221 0.69 -27.44 -35.11
CA ARG A 221 -0.35 -28.34 -35.60
C ARG A 221 -1.28 -28.63 -34.43
N ILE A 222 -2.55 -28.28 -34.56
CA ILE A 222 -3.58 -28.69 -33.60
C ILE A 222 -3.94 -30.13 -33.94
N HIS A 223 -3.18 -31.09 -33.42
CA HIS A 223 -3.65 -32.45 -33.22
C HIS A 223 -2.82 -33.13 -32.12
N GLU A 224 -3.53 -33.83 -31.23
CA GLU A 224 -3.05 -34.72 -30.16
C GLU A 224 -2.49 -34.10 -28.86
N SER A 225 -3.36 -34.05 -27.84
CA SER A 225 -3.10 -34.59 -26.48
C SER A 225 -4.24 -34.22 -25.51
N MET A 226 -5.37 -34.92 -25.62
CA MET A 226 -6.43 -34.87 -24.59
C MET A 226 -6.91 -36.30 -24.33
N ARG A 227 -6.59 -36.86 -23.16
CA ARG A 227 -7.15 -38.15 -22.70
C ARG A 227 -8.14 -37.89 -21.57
N VAL A 228 -9.35 -38.40 -21.77
CA VAL A 228 -10.45 -38.40 -20.81
C VAL A 228 -10.73 -39.88 -20.50
N ASP A 229 -11.08 -40.19 -19.25
CA ASP A 229 -11.46 -41.54 -18.88
C ASP A 229 -12.83 -41.93 -19.46
N ARG A 230 -13.24 -43.18 -19.22
CA ARG A 230 -14.48 -43.76 -19.72
C ARG A 230 -15.76 -43.14 -19.11
N HIS A 231 -15.62 -42.22 -18.17
CA HIS A 231 -16.71 -41.50 -17.50
C HIS A 231 -16.74 -40.00 -17.84
N GLY A 232 -15.89 -39.52 -18.75
CA GLY A 232 -15.82 -38.10 -19.08
C GLY A 232 -15.00 -37.27 -18.09
N GLN A 233 -14.24 -37.91 -17.19
CA GLN A 233 -13.38 -37.25 -16.21
C GLN A 233 -11.94 -37.17 -16.75
N TRP A 234 -11.31 -36.01 -16.59
CA TRP A 234 -9.93 -35.81 -17.04
C TRP A 234 -8.98 -36.73 -16.26
N LEU A 235 -8.16 -37.52 -16.97
CA LEU A 235 -7.04 -38.25 -16.36
C LEU A 235 -5.94 -37.23 -16.02
N THR A 236 -6.13 -36.49 -14.93
CA THR A 236 -5.18 -35.48 -14.49
C THR A 236 -4.05 -36.16 -13.73
N ASN A 237 -2.84 -36.16 -14.30
CA ASN A 237 -1.66 -36.04 -13.46
C ASN A 237 -1.76 -34.67 -12.77
N ALA A 238 -2.28 -34.65 -11.54
CA ALA A 238 -2.50 -33.45 -10.73
C ALA A 238 -1.21 -32.65 -10.43
N ARG A 239 -0.04 -33.12 -10.88
CA ARG A 239 1.27 -32.47 -10.73
C ARG A 239 1.73 -31.60 -11.90
N ALA A 240 0.99 -31.51 -13.01
CA ALA A 240 1.47 -30.83 -14.22
C ALA A 240 0.46 -29.87 -14.89
N ARG A 241 -0.50 -29.31 -14.15
CA ARG A 241 -1.01 -27.99 -14.55
C ARG A 241 0.11 -27.02 -14.23
N ASN A 242 0.87 -26.58 -15.22
CA ASN A 242 1.64 -25.35 -15.08
C ASN A 242 0.59 -24.24 -14.94
N THR A 243 0.13 -24.03 -13.70
CA THR A 243 -0.59 -22.84 -13.27
C THR A 243 0.05 -21.64 -13.93
N SER A 244 -0.75 -20.78 -14.55
CA SER A 244 -0.30 -19.48 -15.03
C SER A 244 0.63 -18.87 -13.98
N ILE A 245 1.86 -18.55 -14.39
CA ILE A 245 2.92 -18.26 -13.42
C ILE A 245 2.64 -16.95 -12.67
N LEU A 246 1.88 -16.02 -13.26
CA LEU A 246 1.49 -14.79 -12.60
C LEU A 246 0.68 -15.04 -11.30
N PRO A 247 -0.41 -15.84 -11.27
CA PRO A 247 -1.05 -16.24 -10.01
C PRO A 247 -0.12 -16.80 -8.94
N TYR A 248 0.80 -17.69 -9.34
CA TYR A 248 1.77 -18.28 -8.42
C TYR A 248 2.76 -17.24 -7.89
N LEU A 249 3.32 -16.40 -8.77
CA LEU A 249 4.25 -15.33 -8.40
C LEU A 249 3.60 -14.30 -7.49
N LEU A 250 2.38 -13.88 -7.81
CA LEU A 250 1.65 -12.88 -7.06
C LEU A 250 1.26 -13.39 -5.67
N ARG A 251 0.80 -14.65 -5.58
CA ARG A 251 0.56 -15.30 -4.28
C ARG A 251 1.82 -15.35 -3.42
N ASN A 252 2.95 -15.73 -4.01
CA ASN A 252 4.21 -15.83 -3.29
C ASN A 252 4.73 -14.45 -2.89
N ALA A 253 4.69 -13.47 -3.78
CA ALA A 253 5.12 -12.11 -3.50
C ALA A 253 4.29 -11.50 -2.38
N LEU A 254 2.96 -11.68 -2.40
CA LEU A 254 2.09 -11.25 -1.32
C LEU A 254 2.45 -11.94 0.00
N LYS A 255 2.68 -13.25 -0.02
CA LYS A 255 3.10 -13.99 1.18
C LYS A 255 4.42 -13.47 1.75
N PHE A 256 5.44 -13.28 0.90
CA PHE A 256 6.74 -12.76 1.32
C PHE A 256 6.64 -11.35 1.88
N PHE A 257 5.89 -10.47 1.20
CA PHE A 257 5.70 -9.10 1.67
C PHE A 257 4.88 -9.02 2.97
N THR A 258 3.88 -9.88 3.13
CA THR A 258 3.14 -10.00 4.40
C THR A 258 4.06 -10.43 5.54
N GLN A 259 4.97 -11.38 5.29
CA GLN A 259 5.97 -11.77 6.28
C GLN A 259 6.91 -10.62 6.62
N GLU A 260 7.39 -9.87 5.61
CA GLU A 260 8.25 -8.69 5.84
C GLU A 260 7.57 -7.63 6.71
N LEU A 261 6.26 -7.40 6.49
CA LEU A 261 5.46 -6.50 7.33
C LEU A 261 5.32 -7.02 8.76
N GLN A 262 5.10 -8.32 8.95
CA GLN A 262 5.01 -8.94 10.27
C GLN A 262 6.34 -8.85 11.03
N ASP A 263 7.46 -9.15 10.36
CA ASP A 263 8.80 -9.04 10.94
C ASP A 263 9.13 -7.58 11.30
N THR A 264 8.73 -6.63 10.43
CA THR A 264 8.83 -5.19 10.70
C THR A 264 8.00 -4.81 11.93
N LEU A 265 6.75 -5.29 12.03
CA LEU A 265 5.86 -4.99 13.15
C LEU A 265 6.43 -5.51 14.47
N LEU A 266 6.97 -6.73 14.50
CA LEU A 266 7.65 -7.28 15.68
C LEU A 266 8.80 -6.39 16.14
N THR A 267 9.65 -5.96 15.19
CA THR A 267 10.79 -5.07 15.49
C THR A 267 10.33 -3.70 16.03
N ILE A 268 9.24 -3.15 15.49
CA ILE A 268 8.66 -1.90 15.99
C ILE A 268 8.09 -2.09 17.38
N MET A 269 7.35 -3.19 17.61
CA MET A 269 6.75 -3.50 18.91
C MET A 269 7.80 -3.64 20.01
N GLU A 270 8.95 -4.27 19.75
CA GLU A 270 10.07 -4.34 20.71
C GLU A 270 10.51 -2.93 21.17
N LYS A 271 10.66 -1.99 20.23
CA LYS A 271 11.05 -0.61 20.54
C LYS A 271 9.96 0.13 21.31
N VAL A 272 8.72 0.00 20.84
CA VAL A 272 7.55 0.61 21.46
C VAL A 272 7.37 0.15 22.91
N ASN A 273 7.48 -1.15 23.16
CA ASN A 273 7.36 -1.75 24.48
C ASN A 273 8.46 -1.24 25.42
N LEU A 274 9.71 -1.17 24.94
CA LEU A 274 10.82 -0.63 25.72
C LEU A 274 10.62 0.84 26.07
N LEU A 275 10.33 1.68 25.07
CA LEU A 275 10.14 3.11 25.26
C LEU A 275 8.92 3.42 26.17
N THR A 276 7.82 2.69 26.01
CA THR A 276 6.64 2.82 26.89
C THR A 276 6.99 2.44 28.32
N THR A 277 7.78 1.37 28.53
CA THR A 277 8.26 0.97 29.86
C THR A 277 9.10 2.07 30.51
N ILE A 278 9.99 2.71 29.75
CA ILE A 278 10.83 3.80 30.25
C ILE A 278 9.97 4.98 30.69
N VAL A 279 9.01 5.40 29.85
CA VAL A 279 8.09 6.49 30.22
C VAL A 279 7.32 6.16 31.50
N ASP A 280 6.74 4.97 31.59
CA ASP A 280 5.90 4.58 32.73
C ASP A 280 6.70 4.43 34.04
N LYS A 281 7.99 4.07 33.96
CA LYS A 281 8.90 3.99 35.12
C LYS A 281 9.46 5.35 35.55
N CYS A 282 9.87 6.16 34.59
CA CYS A 282 10.58 7.41 34.89
C CYS A 282 9.64 8.48 35.45
N TYR A 283 8.37 8.48 35.02
CA TYR A 283 7.36 9.39 35.54
C TYR A 283 6.59 8.74 36.68
N VAL A 284 6.69 9.31 37.88
CA VAL A 284 5.95 8.84 39.07
C VAL A 284 4.93 9.88 39.52
N VAL A 285 3.86 9.41 40.11
CA VAL A 285 2.83 10.28 40.69
C VAL A 285 3.36 10.91 41.97
N GLN A 286 3.32 12.24 42.06
CA GLN A 286 3.63 12.99 43.27
C GLN A 286 2.46 13.90 43.66
N GLN A 287 2.15 13.95 44.96
CA GLN A 287 1.16 14.88 45.50
C GLN A 287 1.75 16.29 45.56
N THR A 288 1.07 17.24 44.94
CA THR A 288 1.37 18.68 44.99
C THR A 288 0.19 19.45 45.61
N GLU A 289 0.37 20.75 45.88
CA GLU A 289 -0.69 21.63 46.40
C GLU A 289 -1.87 21.77 45.42
N GLU A 290 -1.64 21.58 44.12
CA GLU A 290 -2.64 21.70 43.04
C GLU A 290 -3.29 20.36 42.66
N GLY A 291 -2.81 19.23 43.19
CA GLY A 291 -3.29 17.89 42.83
C GLY A 291 -2.18 16.86 42.66
N LEU A 292 -2.50 15.71 42.07
CA LEU A 292 -1.48 14.74 41.67
C LEU A 292 -0.84 15.22 40.37
N LYS A 293 0.49 15.20 40.29
CA LYS A 293 1.24 15.49 39.06
C LYS A 293 2.22 14.36 38.75
N MET A 294 2.55 14.17 37.47
CA MET A 294 3.62 13.25 37.08
C MET A 294 4.97 13.96 37.13
N VAL A 295 5.92 13.42 37.89
CA VAL A 295 7.27 13.99 38.03
C VAL A 295 8.31 13.00 37.52
N CYS A 296 9.18 13.48 36.64
CA CYS A 296 10.30 12.67 36.15
C CYS A 296 11.35 12.48 37.25
N THR A 297 11.69 11.23 37.55
CA THR A 297 12.61 10.85 38.64
C THR A 297 14.08 10.79 38.23
N LEU A 298 14.38 10.96 36.94
CA LEU A 298 15.76 10.97 36.44
C LEU A 298 16.53 12.21 36.93
N THR A 299 17.85 12.09 37.04
CA THR A 299 18.69 13.18 37.55
C THR A 299 18.68 14.41 36.61
N PRO A 300 18.60 15.64 37.15
CA PRO A 300 18.31 16.85 36.35
C PRO A 300 19.29 17.17 35.22
N GLU A 301 20.56 16.77 35.32
CA GLU A 301 21.60 17.12 34.35
C GLU A 301 21.41 16.48 32.97
N PHE A 302 20.59 15.42 32.87
CA PHE A 302 20.32 14.71 31.61
C PHE A 302 18.85 14.37 31.38
N ALA A 303 17.97 14.56 32.38
CA ALA A 303 16.59 14.05 32.35
C ALA A 303 15.70 14.66 31.24
N GLU A 304 15.73 15.98 31.05
CA GLU A 304 14.75 16.69 30.22
C GLU A 304 14.95 16.39 28.72
N VAL A 305 16.13 16.73 28.17
CA VAL A 305 16.47 16.47 26.75
C VAL A 305 16.40 14.98 26.41
N TYR A 306 16.74 14.12 27.37
CA TYR A 306 16.73 12.68 27.16
C TYR A 306 15.31 12.11 27.10
N MET A 307 14.44 12.49 28.05
CA MET A 307 13.05 12.03 28.08
C MET A 307 12.23 12.62 26.95
N GLU A 308 12.49 13.85 26.52
CA GLU A 308 11.93 14.38 25.28
C GLU A 308 12.26 13.48 24.09
N ASN A 309 13.52 13.09 23.93
CA ASN A 309 13.91 12.19 22.85
C ASN A 309 13.26 10.80 22.97
N VAL A 310 13.09 10.26 24.18
CA VAL A 310 12.35 9.00 24.42
C VAL A 310 10.90 9.13 23.97
N LYS A 311 10.20 10.20 24.37
CA LYS A 311 8.81 10.48 23.99
C LYS A 311 8.67 10.67 22.48
N ASP A 312 9.55 11.45 21.87
CA ASP A 312 9.58 11.69 20.42
C ASP A 312 9.79 10.38 19.63
N LEU A 313 10.69 9.51 20.08
CA LEU A 313 10.89 8.18 19.49
C LEU A 313 9.68 7.28 19.71
N LEU A 314 9.04 7.34 20.88
CA LEU A 314 7.85 6.55 21.19
C LEU A 314 6.70 6.93 20.24
N ILE A 315 6.44 8.22 20.07
CA ILE A 315 5.43 8.74 19.12
C ILE A 315 5.75 8.27 17.70
N LEU A 316 7.01 8.41 17.26
CA LEU A 316 7.46 7.96 15.94
C LEU A 316 7.16 6.47 15.71
N TYR A 317 7.57 5.61 16.64
CA TYR A 317 7.43 4.16 16.46
C TYR A 317 5.97 3.71 16.62
N ARG A 318 5.17 4.34 17.49
CA ARG A 318 3.71 4.13 17.54
C ARG A 318 3.04 4.51 16.24
N GLN A 319 3.42 5.63 15.63
CA GLN A 319 2.86 6.02 14.35
C GLN A 319 3.30 5.08 13.21
N PHE A 320 4.56 4.63 13.21
CA PHE A 320 5.04 3.62 12.27
C PHE A 320 4.30 2.29 12.44
N GLU A 321 4.04 1.88 13.68
CA GLU A 321 3.22 0.70 14.00
C GLU A 321 1.85 0.77 13.32
N LEU A 322 1.14 1.89 13.46
CA LEU A 322 -0.17 2.11 12.84
C LEU A 322 -0.12 2.00 11.31
N PHE A 323 0.91 2.56 10.68
CA PHE A 323 1.07 2.47 9.23
C PHE A 323 1.33 1.03 8.76
N VAL A 324 2.18 0.28 9.47
CA VAL A 324 2.45 -1.13 9.13
C VAL A 324 1.21 -1.99 9.31
N ARG A 325 0.47 -1.82 10.41
CA ARG A 325 -0.83 -2.49 10.63
C ARG A 325 -1.82 -2.15 9.51
N LYS A 326 -1.87 -0.89 9.08
CA LYS A 326 -2.74 -0.47 7.98
C LYS A 326 -2.39 -1.16 6.66
N ILE A 327 -1.09 -1.27 6.33
CA ILE A 327 -0.65 -2.00 5.14
C ILE A 327 -0.99 -3.49 5.28
N LEU A 328 -0.84 -4.10 6.46
CA LEU A 328 -1.20 -5.50 6.72
C LEU A 328 -2.70 -5.77 6.44
N GLU A 329 -3.60 -4.91 6.92
CA GLU A 329 -5.04 -5.01 6.61
C GLU A 329 -5.30 -4.98 5.10
N ASP A 330 -4.60 -4.11 4.37
CA ASP A 330 -4.76 -3.99 2.93
C ASP A 330 -4.15 -5.20 2.20
N MET A 331 -3.10 -5.84 2.74
CA MET A 331 -2.55 -7.09 2.23
C MET A 331 -3.49 -8.28 2.46
N GLU A 332 -4.21 -8.30 3.58
CA GLU A 332 -5.25 -9.30 3.85
C GLU A 332 -6.41 -9.16 2.85
N LYS A 333 -6.93 -7.94 2.65
CA LYS A 333 -7.95 -7.66 1.64
C LYS A 333 -7.49 -8.04 0.23
N MET A 334 -6.24 -7.73 -0.11
CA MET A 334 -5.65 -8.13 -1.39
C MET A 334 -5.55 -9.66 -1.52
N SER A 335 -5.18 -10.36 -0.45
CA SER A 335 -5.11 -11.83 -0.40
C SER A 335 -6.46 -12.45 -0.73
N ASP A 336 -7.53 -11.97 -0.08
CA ASP A 336 -8.88 -12.46 -0.30
C ASP A 336 -9.39 -12.15 -1.71
N HIS A 337 -9.14 -10.94 -2.20
CA HIS A 337 -9.47 -10.56 -3.56
C HIS A 337 -8.73 -11.43 -4.60
N LEU A 338 -7.44 -11.72 -4.39
CA LEU A 338 -6.66 -12.55 -5.30
C LEU A 338 -7.14 -14.00 -5.37
N LYS A 339 -7.61 -14.58 -4.25
CA LYS A 339 -8.25 -15.90 -4.27
C LYS A 339 -9.42 -15.91 -5.26
N LEU A 340 -10.28 -14.90 -5.22
CA LEU A 340 -11.41 -14.76 -6.14
C LEU A 340 -10.96 -14.56 -7.60
N VAL A 341 -9.98 -13.69 -7.84
CA VAL A 341 -9.45 -13.41 -9.18
C VAL A 341 -8.84 -14.66 -9.81
N PHE A 342 -8.09 -15.46 -9.04
CA PHE A 342 -7.51 -16.71 -9.54
C PHE A 342 -8.59 -17.74 -9.90
N CYS A 343 -9.63 -17.90 -9.07
CA CYS A 343 -10.76 -18.75 -9.41
C CYS A 343 -11.45 -18.32 -10.71
N ARG A 344 -11.67 -17.00 -10.89
CA ARG A 344 -12.25 -16.45 -12.13
C ARG A 344 -11.36 -16.70 -13.34
N PHE A 345 -10.05 -16.65 -13.18
CA PHE A 345 -9.10 -16.92 -14.27
C PHE A 345 -9.16 -18.39 -14.71
N ASP A 346 -9.14 -19.32 -13.75
CA ASP A 346 -9.26 -20.75 -14.01
C ASP A 346 -10.62 -21.10 -14.64
N ASP A 347 -11.69 -20.46 -14.18
CA ASP A 347 -13.04 -20.64 -14.74
C ASP A 347 -13.14 -20.10 -16.18
N ALA A 348 -12.51 -18.96 -16.47
CA ALA A 348 -12.46 -18.39 -17.82
C ALA A 348 -11.73 -19.34 -18.78
N LEU A 349 -10.55 -19.85 -18.38
CA LEU A 349 -9.81 -20.85 -19.16
C LEU A 349 -10.63 -22.13 -19.38
N ARG A 350 -11.29 -22.64 -18.33
CA ARG A 350 -12.12 -23.84 -18.41
C ARG A 350 -13.27 -23.67 -19.41
N LYS A 351 -13.94 -22.51 -19.39
CA LYS A 351 -15.02 -22.19 -20.34
C LYS A 351 -14.52 -22.18 -21.79
N ILE A 352 -13.34 -21.61 -22.03
CA ILE A 352 -12.72 -21.62 -23.37
C ILE A 352 -12.42 -23.06 -23.79
N HIS A 353 -11.74 -23.86 -22.94
CA HIS A 353 -11.44 -25.26 -23.22
C HIS A 353 -12.68 -26.08 -23.58
N LEU A 354 -13.75 -25.97 -22.79
CA LEU A 354 -15.03 -26.65 -23.05
C LEU A 354 -15.68 -26.21 -24.37
N THR A 355 -15.53 -24.94 -24.72
CA THR A 355 -16.09 -24.39 -25.96
C THR A 355 -15.33 -24.87 -27.18
N VAL A 356 -14.01 -25.06 -27.08
CA VAL A 356 -13.15 -25.52 -28.19
C VAL A 356 -13.02 -27.04 -28.30
N TYR A 357 -13.46 -27.78 -27.28
CA TYR A 357 -13.32 -29.22 -27.21
C TYR A 357 -14.02 -29.93 -28.39
N MET A 358 -13.26 -30.71 -29.16
CA MET A 358 -13.75 -31.53 -30.28
C MET A 358 -14.51 -30.75 -31.36
N ARG A 359 -14.19 -29.46 -31.55
CA ARG A 359 -14.79 -28.63 -32.60
C ARG A 359 -13.76 -28.26 -33.66
N ILE A 360 -14.17 -28.35 -34.92
CA ILE A 360 -13.34 -27.97 -36.08
C ILE A 360 -13.43 -26.47 -36.35
N ALA A 361 -14.59 -25.86 -36.08
CA ALA A 361 -14.85 -24.44 -36.23
C ALA A 361 -15.82 -23.95 -35.15
N ILE A 362 -15.67 -22.69 -34.71
CA ILE A 362 -16.47 -22.08 -33.65
C ILE A 362 -16.81 -20.64 -34.09
N PRO A 363 -18.08 -20.24 -34.00
CA PRO A 363 -18.48 -18.86 -34.28
C PRO A 363 -17.74 -17.83 -33.41
N ALA A 364 -17.27 -16.75 -34.04
CA ALA A 364 -16.56 -15.64 -33.38
C ALA A 364 -17.37 -15.01 -32.22
N ASN A 365 -18.68 -14.83 -32.42
CA ASN A 365 -19.60 -14.28 -31.43
C ASN A 365 -19.77 -15.14 -30.17
N ILE A 366 -19.29 -16.40 -30.19
CA ILE A 366 -19.28 -17.29 -29.01
C ILE A 366 -17.91 -17.25 -28.32
N ILE A 367 -16.82 -17.31 -29.09
CA ILE A 367 -15.48 -17.51 -28.54
C ILE A 367 -14.78 -16.20 -28.16
N PHE A 368 -14.96 -15.11 -28.92
CA PHE A 368 -14.31 -13.83 -28.62
C PHE A 368 -14.71 -13.25 -27.26
N PRO A 369 -15.99 -13.27 -26.84
CA PRO A 369 -16.37 -12.82 -25.50
C PRO A 369 -15.67 -13.60 -24.37
N LEU A 370 -15.34 -14.88 -24.58
CA LEU A 370 -14.61 -15.69 -23.60
C LEU A 370 -13.13 -15.27 -23.53
N PHE A 371 -12.50 -14.96 -24.66
CA PHE A 371 -11.14 -14.40 -24.69
C PHE A 371 -11.08 -13.01 -24.07
N GLU A 372 -12.07 -12.15 -24.32
CA GLU A 372 -12.17 -10.85 -23.65
C GLU A 372 -12.30 -11.02 -22.14
N ALA A 373 -13.17 -11.92 -21.67
CA ALA A 373 -13.31 -12.21 -20.24
C ALA A 373 -11.98 -12.67 -19.62
N LEU A 374 -11.23 -13.53 -20.30
CA LEU A 374 -9.89 -13.97 -19.86
C LEU A 374 -8.91 -12.80 -19.80
N SER A 375 -8.89 -11.94 -20.82
CA SER A 375 -8.07 -10.72 -20.85
C SER A 375 -8.41 -9.78 -19.70
N HIS A 376 -9.70 -9.60 -19.39
CA HIS A 376 -10.14 -8.73 -18.30
C HIS A 376 -9.63 -9.22 -16.94
N VAL A 377 -9.76 -10.53 -16.66
CA VAL A 377 -9.24 -11.11 -15.42
C VAL A 377 -7.71 -11.00 -15.35
N TRP A 378 -7.02 -11.15 -16.48
CA TRP A 378 -5.57 -10.95 -16.55
C TRP A 378 -5.15 -9.52 -16.22
N THR A 379 -5.82 -8.52 -16.81
CA THR A 379 -5.55 -7.11 -16.49
C THR A 379 -5.82 -6.80 -15.02
N GLU A 380 -6.87 -7.38 -14.42
CA GLU A 380 -7.15 -7.26 -12.99
C GLU A 380 -6.00 -7.82 -12.13
N MET A 381 -5.39 -8.94 -12.53
CA MET A 381 -4.17 -9.44 -11.86
C MET A 381 -2.98 -8.51 -12.01
N GLN A 382 -2.77 -7.90 -13.19
CA GLN A 382 -1.71 -6.91 -13.40
C GLN A 382 -1.89 -5.68 -12.51
N ASP A 383 -3.14 -5.23 -12.29
CA ASP A 383 -3.43 -4.14 -11.37
C ASP A 383 -3.04 -4.49 -9.92
N GLN A 384 -3.28 -5.73 -9.49
CA GLN A 384 -2.86 -6.19 -8.16
C GLN A 384 -1.34 -6.21 -7.99
N VAL A 385 -0.59 -6.57 -9.03
CA VAL A 385 0.89 -6.47 -9.02
C VAL A 385 1.34 -5.03 -8.78
N LEU A 386 0.72 -4.06 -9.45
CA LEU A 386 1.02 -2.64 -9.28
C LEU A 386 0.75 -2.19 -7.85
N LEU A 387 -0.40 -2.56 -7.28
CA LEU A 387 -0.77 -2.20 -5.91
C LEU A 387 0.18 -2.83 -4.88
N LEU A 388 0.58 -4.09 -5.07
CA LEU A 388 1.56 -4.74 -4.20
C LEU A 388 2.93 -4.03 -4.26
N ALA A 389 3.41 -3.72 -5.46
CA ALA A 389 4.68 -3.02 -5.65
C ALA A 389 4.68 -1.63 -5.00
N LYS A 390 3.55 -0.90 -5.08
CA LYS A 390 3.42 0.39 -4.41
C LYS A 390 3.43 0.27 -2.88
N ASN A 391 2.72 -0.71 -2.31
CA ASN A 391 2.78 -0.95 -0.86
C ASN A 391 4.19 -1.31 -0.39
N SER A 392 4.91 -2.14 -1.15
CA SER A 392 6.31 -2.44 -0.89
C SER A 392 7.20 -1.20 -0.92
N GLN A 393 6.98 -0.30 -1.89
CA GLN A 393 7.70 0.97 -1.96
C GLN A 393 7.36 1.90 -0.78
N ILE A 394 6.11 1.92 -0.31
CA ILE A 394 5.71 2.66 0.89
C ILE A 394 6.48 2.14 2.10
N LEU A 395 6.48 0.83 2.34
CA LEU A 395 7.21 0.23 3.45
C LEU A 395 8.72 0.54 3.40
N ALA A 396 9.35 0.42 2.23
CA ALA A 396 10.77 0.72 2.05
C ALA A 396 11.11 2.19 2.38
N ASN A 397 10.22 3.13 2.03
CA ASN A 397 10.39 4.54 2.35
C ASN A 397 10.13 4.82 3.85
N LEU A 398 9.14 4.18 4.47
CA LEU A 398 8.92 4.26 5.92
C LEU A 398 10.15 3.78 6.71
N HIS A 399 10.74 2.65 6.32
CA HIS A 399 12.02 2.20 6.86
C HIS A 399 13.12 3.23 6.70
N SER A 400 13.20 3.87 5.53
CA SER A 400 14.22 4.88 5.25
C SER A 400 14.10 6.10 6.18
N PHE A 401 12.90 6.55 6.50
CA PHE A 401 12.68 7.62 7.50
C PHE A 401 13.19 7.22 8.89
N SER A 402 12.83 6.02 9.37
CA SER A 402 13.24 5.55 10.70
C SER A 402 14.76 5.43 10.88
N LYS A 403 15.51 5.17 9.80
CA LYS A 403 16.98 5.04 9.83
C LYS A 403 17.72 6.33 10.19
N TYR A 404 17.09 7.49 10.01
CA TYR A 404 17.68 8.78 10.36
C TYR A 404 17.55 9.11 11.85
N THR A 405 16.87 8.27 12.63
CA THR A 405 16.79 8.45 14.08
C THR A 405 17.94 7.78 14.81
N TYR A 406 18.41 8.44 15.88
CA TYR A 406 19.34 7.85 16.82
C TYR A 406 18.58 7.06 17.89
N TYR A 407 18.74 5.73 17.90
CA TYR A 407 18.14 4.83 18.87
C TYR A 407 19.23 4.14 19.70
N ASN A 408 19.46 4.59 20.92
CA ASN A 408 20.47 4.02 21.81
C ASN A 408 19.89 2.91 22.68
N ARG A 409 19.89 1.68 22.14
CA ARG A 409 19.34 0.49 22.81
C ARG A 409 19.99 0.22 24.17
N GLU A 410 21.33 0.25 24.25
CA GLU A 410 22.07 -0.06 25.48
C GLU A 410 21.71 0.91 26.60
N LEU A 411 21.60 2.20 26.28
CA LEU A 411 21.19 3.21 27.24
C LEU A 411 19.75 3.01 27.69
N PHE A 412 18.82 2.72 26.77
CA PHE A 412 17.42 2.44 27.11
C PHE A 412 17.27 1.21 28.00
N GLU A 413 17.97 0.12 27.71
CA GLU A 413 17.96 -1.10 28.53
C GLU A 413 18.58 -0.85 29.91
N SER A 414 19.61 -0.01 30.02
CA SER A 414 20.21 0.34 31.32
C SER A 414 19.26 1.08 32.28
N ILE A 415 18.25 1.78 31.74
CA ILE A 415 17.24 2.50 32.54
C ILE A 415 16.18 1.52 33.05
N VAL A 416 15.83 0.52 32.24
CA VAL A 416 14.88 -0.50 32.65
C VAL A 416 15.49 -1.48 33.67
N GLN A 417 16.83 -1.59 33.73
CA GLN A 417 17.59 -2.41 34.68
C GLN A 417 17.22 -3.91 34.60
N ASP A 418 16.95 -4.57 35.73
CA ASP A 418 16.66 -6.01 35.81
C ASP A 418 15.24 -6.39 35.34
N ASP A 419 14.37 -5.41 35.07
CA ASP A 419 13.03 -5.70 34.59
C ASP A 419 13.00 -5.91 33.07
N CYS A 420 12.10 -6.78 32.62
CA CYS A 420 11.82 -6.93 31.20
C CYS A 420 10.99 -5.74 30.69
N ALA A 421 11.16 -5.38 29.41
CA ALA A 421 10.23 -4.46 28.77
C ALA A 421 8.84 -5.09 28.72
N TYR A 422 7.86 -4.43 29.31
CA TYR A 422 6.48 -4.90 29.32
C TYR A 422 5.88 -4.68 27.94
N THR A 423 5.03 -5.61 27.50
CA THR A 423 4.15 -5.48 26.34
C THR A 423 2.87 -4.72 26.72
N ASP A 424 2.19 -4.13 25.75
CA ASP A 424 0.89 -3.51 26.02
C ASP A 424 -0.11 -4.51 26.58
N ALA A 425 -0.10 -5.75 26.10
CA ALA A 425 -0.97 -6.82 26.61
C ALA A 425 -0.71 -7.09 28.11
N GLU A 426 0.55 -7.16 28.53
CA GLU A 426 0.91 -7.34 29.95
C GLU A 426 0.46 -6.15 30.81
N ARG A 427 0.62 -4.90 30.34
CA ARG A 427 0.10 -3.70 31.07
C ARG A 427 -1.40 -3.72 31.24
N LEU A 428 -2.13 -4.16 30.21
CA LEU A 428 -3.57 -4.31 30.26
C LEU A 428 -3.97 -5.46 31.20
N GLU A 429 -3.22 -6.55 31.24
CA GLU A 429 -3.48 -7.67 32.15
C GLU A 429 -3.27 -7.28 33.63
N GLU A 430 -2.20 -6.54 33.95
CA GLU A 430 -1.90 -6.09 35.30
C GLU A 430 -2.99 -5.21 35.91
N THR A 431 -3.67 -4.44 35.06
CA THR A 431 -4.69 -3.48 35.47
C THR A 431 -6.12 -3.99 35.26
N ALA A 432 -6.31 -5.18 34.68
CA ALA A 432 -7.62 -5.70 34.26
C ALA A 432 -8.64 -5.87 35.40
N ASN A 433 -8.17 -6.05 36.64
CA ASN A 433 -9.03 -6.24 37.81
C ASN A 433 -9.29 -4.94 38.60
N LEU A 434 -8.73 -3.82 38.15
CA LEU A 434 -8.98 -2.51 38.75
C LEU A 434 -10.26 -1.91 38.16
N ILE A 435 -10.87 -0.96 38.87
CA ILE A 435 -12.07 -0.26 38.42
C ILE A 435 -11.79 1.24 38.50
N ILE A 436 -12.13 1.98 37.45
CA ILE A 436 -12.11 3.45 37.48
C ILE A 436 -13.40 3.98 38.09
N GLU A 437 -13.28 5.08 38.82
CA GLU A 437 -14.42 5.80 39.39
C GLU A 437 -14.28 7.29 39.10
N SER A 438 -15.41 8.00 39.14
CA SER A 438 -15.45 9.46 39.00
C SER A 438 -16.31 10.08 40.09
N ASP A 439 -15.76 11.11 40.73
CA ASP A 439 -16.50 11.97 41.66
C ASP A 439 -17.22 13.13 40.93
N ASN A 440 -17.09 13.21 39.60
CA ASN A 440 -17.69 14.27 38.78
C ASN A 440 -18.94 13.75 38.07
N ASN A 441 -20.08 14.36 38.36
CA ASN A 441 -21.38 14.00 37.77
C ASN A 441 -21.46 14.21 36.24
N GLU A 442 -20.56 14.99 35.64
CA GLU A 442 -20.47 15.18 34.19
C GLU A 442 -19.69 14.05 33.49
N VAL A 443 -18.98 13.20 34.24
CA VAL A 443 -18.18 12.10 33.72
C VAL A 443 -18.87 10.79 34.09
N GLU A 444 -19.46 10.13 33.11
CA GLU A 444 -20.16 8.86 33.29
C GLU A 444 -19.19 7.69 33.10
N ILE A 445 -19.19 6.72 34.03
CA ILE A 445 -18.36 5.52 33.92
C ILE A 445 -19.22 4.35 33.42
N TYR A 446 -18.76 3.72 32.34
CA TYR A 446 -19.38 2.52 31.76
C TYR A 446 -18.43 1.32 31.90
N SER A 447 -18.98 0.16 32.23
CA SER A 447 -18.28 -1.12 32.13
C SER A 447 -18.18 -1.56 30.67
N VAL A 448 -17.22 -2.43 30.36
CA VAL A 448 -17.14 -3.08 29.04
C VAL A 448 -18.41 -3.84 28.68
N ASP A 449 -19.12 -4.38 29.69
CA ASP A 449 -20.37 -5.12 29.52
C ASP A 449 -21.55 -4.23 29.09
N ASP A 450 -21.43 -2.91 29.27
CA ASP A 450 -22.46 -1.95 28.86
C ASP A 450 -22.44 -1.70 27.34
N PHE A 451 -21.38 -2.13 26.64
CA PHE A 451 -21.23 -1.96 25.21
C PHE A 451 -21.57 -3.25 24.45
N PRO A 452 -22.45 -3.20 23.42
CA PRO A 452 -22.78 -4.37 22.60
C PRO A 452 -21.58 -4.96 21.85
N ASP A 453 -20.60 -4.12 21.52
CA ASP A 453 -19.38 -4.48 20.81
C ASP A 453 -18.26 -3.49 21.19
N ILE A 454 -17.44 -3.89 22.16
CA ILE A 454 -16.34 -3.05 22.68
C ILE A 454 -15.31 -2.75 21.58
N ASP A 455 -15.10 -3.64 20.61
CA ASP A 455 -14.12 -3.43 19.54
C ASP A 455 -14.53 -2.34 18.56
N LYS A 456 -15.81 -1.93 18.59
CA LYS A 456 -16.36 -0.86 17.73
C LYS A 456 -16.44 0.50 18.41
N ILE A 457 -16.17 0.60 19.71
CA ILE A 457 -16.24 1.90 20.37
C ILE A 457 -15.08 2.78 19.90
N GLN A 458 -15.38 4.03 19.61
CA GLN A 458 -14.34 5.01 19.32
C GLN A 458 -13.78 5.51 20.65
N LEU A 459 -12.56 5.07 20.97
CA LEU A 459 -11.78 5.60 22.07
C LEU A 459 -11.01 6.84 21.59
N GLU A 460 -11.07 7.91 22.37
CA GLU A 460 -10.27 9.09 22.14
C GLU A 460 -8.77 8.78 22.29
N TYR A 461 -7.96 9.54 21.57
CA TYR A 461 -6.50 9.40 21.56
C TYR A 461 -6.03 7.97 21.30
N LEU A 462 -6.75 7.21 20.48
CA LEU A 462 -6.45 5.82 20.14
C LEU A 462 -6.36 4.88 21.35
N GLY A 463 -7.03 5.21 22.46
CA GLY A 463 -7.02 4.41 23.68
C GLY A 463 -5.79 4.61 24.57
N PHE A 464 -4.99 5.66 24.36
CA PHE A 464 -3.95 6.04 25.30
C PHE A 464 -4.54 6.81 26.50
N CYS A 465 -3.91 6.67 27.66
CA CYS A 465 -4.28 7.39 28.89
C CYS A 465 -4.04 8.89 28.70
N CYS A 466 -5.12 9.66 28.51
CA CYS A 466 -5.04 11.10 28.21
C CYS A 466 -4.38 11.90 29.33
N TRP A 467 -4.68 11.60 30.60
CA TRP A 467 -4.08 12.31 31.73
C TRP A 467 -2.56 12.12 31.79
N LYS A 468 -2.06 10.89 31.68
CA LYS A 468 -0.60 10.64 31.61
C LYS A 468 0.02 11.30 30.38
N MET A 469 -0.67 11.31 29.24
CA MET A 469 -0.18 11.97 28.02
C MET A 469 0.05 13.48 28.23
N ILE A 470 -0.88 14.15 28.90
CA ILE A 470 -0.77 15.59 29.21
C ILE A 470 0.31 15.83 30.26
N GLU A 471 0.25 15.15 31.40
CA GLU A 471 1.15 15.37 32.53
C GLU A 471 2.61 15.03 32.24
N THR A 472 2.87 14.17 31.24
CA THR A 472 4.22 13.85 30.80
C THR A 472 4.62 14.59 29.52
N GLU A 473 3.75 15.46 29.00
CA GLU A 473 3.95 16.22 27.75
C GLU A 473 4.30 15.30 26.56
N GLY A 474 3.47 14.28 26.31
CA GLY A 474 3.58 13.39 25.15
C GLY A 474 3.96 11.94 25.45
N GLY A 475 4.01 11.52 26.72
CA GLY A 475 4.22 10.11 27.09
C GLY A 475 3.00 9.25 26.76
N LEU A 476 3.19 8.23 25.93
CA LEU A 476 2.10 7.35 25.46
C LEU A 476 2.05 6.05 26.25
N VAL A 477 1.12 5.94 27.19
CA VAL A 477 0.85 4.71 27.97
C VAL A 477 -0.57 4.22 27.67
N PRO A 478 -0.77 2.96 27.26
CA PRO A 478 -2.10 2.46 26.90
C PRO A 478 -3.05 2.53 28.11
N GLY A 479 -4.28 3.00 27.88
CA GLY A 479 -5.37 2.89 28.83
C GLY A 479 -6.06 1.53 28.72
N ASN A 480 -6.67 1.06 29.81
CA ASN A 480 -7.32 -0.24 29.87
C ASN A 480 -8.85 -0.10 29.90
N PRO A 481 -9.56 -0.41 28.80
CA PRO A 481 -11.02 -0.39 28.77
C PRO A 481 -11.65 -1.32 29.80
N SER A 482 -10.98 -2.42 30.19
CA SER A 482 -11.49 -3.40 31.16
C SER A 482 -11.72 -2.80 32.55
N MET A 483 -10.99 -1.72 32.88
CA MET A 483 -11.20 -0.99 34.13
C MET A 483 -12.47 -0.13 34.11
N GLY A 484 -13.02 0.10 32.92
CA GLY A 484 -14.12 1.01 32.64
C GLY A 484 -13.75 2.04 31.57
N VAL A 485 -14.78 2.60 30.96
CA VAL A 485 -14.70 3.66 29.95
C VAL A 485 -15.37 4.90 30.52
N ALA A 486 -14.62 5.99 30.65
CA ALA A 486 -15.16 7.26 31.11
C ALA A 486 -15.70 8.05 29.91
N ARG A 487 -16.95 8.47 29.98
CA ARG A 487 -17.62 9.25 28.94
C ARG A 487 -17.80 10.70 29.40
N TYR A 488 -17.29 11.62 28.60
CA TYR A 488 -17.41 13.07 28.79
C TYR A 488 -17.60 13.74 27.44
N ASP A 489 -18.56 14.66 27.33
CA ASP A 489 -18.86 15.40 26.07
C ASP A 489 -19.00 14.48 24.83
N ASP A 490 -19.76 13.40 24.99
CA ASP A 490 -19.98 12.35 23.96
C ASP A 490 -18.73 11.63 23.44
N LYS A 491 -17.62 11.72 24.18
CA LYS A 491 -16.34 11.06 23.87
C LYS A 491 -15.99 10.03 24.93
N ASN A 492 -15.31 8.96 24.50
CA ASN A 492 -14.95 7.84 25.36
C ASN A 492 -13.45 7.85 25.65
N TYR A 493 -13.09 7.88 26.93
CA TYR A 493 -11.72 7.93 27.43
C TYR A 493 -11.41 6.68 28.25
N VAL A 494 -10.15 6.26 28.20
CA VAL A 494 -9.63 5.13 28.99
C VAL A 494 -8.35 5.55 29.70
N PHE A 495 -8.06 4.91 30.82
CA PHE A 495 -6.96 5.28 31.70
C PHE A 495 -6.08 4.08 32.02
N SER A 496 -4.80 4.35 32.30
CA SER A 496 -3.84 3.31 32.69
C SER A 496 -3.87 3.02 34.19
N THR A 497 -4.45 3.92 35.01
CA THR A 497 -4.66 3.70 36.45
C THR A 497 -5.96 4.38 36.92
N PRO A 498 -6.59 3.95 38.04
CA PRO A 498 -7.77 4.63 38.58
C PRO A 498 -7.51 6.08 38.98
N GLU A 499 -6.32 6.39 39.51
CA GLU A 499 -5.94 7.74 39.94
C GLU A 499 -5.93 8.73 38.77
N ALA A 500 -5.54 8.26 37.57
CA ALA A 500 -5.55 9.06 36.35
C ALA A 500 -7.00 9.45 35.96
N CYS A 501 -7.96 8.53 36.09
CA CYS A 501 -9.38 8.83 35.88
C CYS A 501 -9.90 9.85 36.89
N VAL A 502 -9.53 9.70 38.17
CA VAL A 502 -9.90 10.64 39.23
C VAL A 502 -9.33 12.04 38.96
N GLN A 503 -8.08 12.16 38.49
CA GLN A 503 -7.52 13.48 38.15
C GLN A 503 -8.19 14.08 36.92
N PHE A 504 -8.39 13.31 35.85
CA PHE A 504 -9.14 13.76 34.67
C PHE A 504 -10.53 14.27 35.06
N SER A 505 -11.21 13.56 35.95
CA SER A 505 -12.55 13.92 36.41
C SER A 505 -12.62 15.27 37.13
N LYS A 506 -11.53 15.79 37.68
CA LYS A 506 -11.51 17.11 38.32
C LYS A 506 -11.64 18.25 37.32
N ASN A 507 -11.09 18.10 36.11
CA ASN A 507 -11.18 19.10 35.06
C ASN A 507 -11.16 18.44 33.66
N PRO A 508 -12.22 17.73 33.26
CA PRO A 508 -12.24 16.94 32.02
C PRO A 508 -12.27 17.79 30.72
N LYS A 509 -12.48 19.11 30.85
CA LYS A 509 -12.52 20.06 29.73
C LYS A 509 -11.13 20.53 29.29
N GLU A 510 -10.18 20.54 30.21
CA GLU A 510 -8.76 20.85 29.98
C GLU A 510 -8.06 19.62 29.39
#